data_AF-A0A7V3WMZ4-F1
#
_entry.id   AF-A0A7V3WMZ4-F1
#
_cell.length_a   1.000
_cell.length_b   1.000
_cell.length_c   1.000
_cell.angle_alpha   90.00
_cell.angle_beta   90.00
_cell.angle_gamma   90.00
#
_symmetry.space_group_name_H-M   'P 1'
#
loop_
_entity.id
_entity.type
_entity.pdbx_description
1 polymer ?
#
loop_
_entity_poly.entity_id
_entity_poly.type
_entity_poly.pdbx_seq_one_letter_code
_entity_poly.pdbx_strand_id
1 'polypeptide(L)'
;MNTRIDRVKVAILLAGLATQLAAATSVAASQITAVIRKGDQMLVERQGQTEPMTEDVILPGQITVSTNGTFSVAGGKPRPLRDGDRLDADGMLTSADGRTGPVFDHLTKQGTQVLLVRDGQSAPLSQPLVLSNGIRVLPDGTLQLPSGRIRRLLDGQLLALSGAIIAAQDTVTLRQGTVWVQKDGAQFSVAKGRTLMMNDGTKVFGDGTVIRPDGQKLKLIEGQVLKLPGVTNVH
;
A
#
# COMPACT_ATOMS: atom_id res chain seq x y z
N MET A 1 58.47 -60.04 -20.25
CA MET A 1 57.08 -60.55 -20.19
C MET A 1 56.13 -59.40 -20.49
N ASN A 2 55.16 -59.69 -21.35
CA ASN A 2 54.09 -58.85 -21.95
C ASN A 2 53.52 -57.75 -21.01
N THR A 3 53.02 -56.60 -21.50
CA THR A 3 52.05 -56.44 -22.61
C THR A 3 52.07 -55.00 -23.18
N ARG A 4 51.87 -54.87 -24.49
CA ARG A 4 51.57 -53.61 -25.23
C ARG A 4 50.13 -53.12 -24.98
N ILE A 5 49.82 -51.92 -25.49
CA ILE A 5 48.54 -51.35 -26.00
C ILE A 5 48.44 -49.89 -25.49
N ASP A 6 48.11 -48.84 -26.22
CA ASP A 6 47.99 -48.56 -27.65
C ASP A 6 48.06 -47.03 -27.82
N ARG A 7 48.34 -46.59 -29.04
CA ARG A 7 48.27 -45.18 -29.45
C ARG A 7 46.81 -44.79 -29.75
N VAL A 8 46.29 -43.69 -29.17
CA VAL A 8 45.29 -42.85 -29.88
C VAL A 8 45.53 -41.36 -29.60
N LYS A 9 45.43 -40.62 -30.69
CA LYS A 9 45.74 -39.22 -30.99
C LYS A 9 44.64 -38.23 -30.54
N VAL A 10 45.05 -36.95 -30.38
CA VAL A 10 44.32 -35.72 -30.84
C VAL A 10 43.11 -35.31 -29.96
N ALA A 11 42.85 -34.06 -29.54
CA ALA A 11 43.28 -32.72 -29.94
C ALA A 11 42.68 -31.64 -28.98
N ILE A 12 43.15 -30.39 -29.16
CA ILE A 12 42.40 -29.11 -29.05
C ILE A 12 42.20 -28.50 -27.64
N LEU A 13 43.02 -27.47 -27.40
CA LEU A 13 42.67 -26.06 -27.11
C LEU A 13 41.48 -25.79 -26.17
N LEU A 14 41.73 -25.04 -25.08
CA LEU A 14 41.04 -23.77 -24.81
C LEU A 14 41.64 -23.08 -23.58
N ALA A 15 42.07 -21.83 -23.79
CA ALA A 15 42.47 -20.91 -22.74
C ALA A 15 41.26 -20.55 -21.87
N GLY A 16 41.39 -20.72 -20.56
CA GLY A 16 40.39 -20.29 -19.57
C GLY A 16 41.04 -19.33 -18.58
N LEU A 17 41.05 -18.05 -18.92
CA LEU A 17 41.41 -16.97 -18.00
C LEU A 17 40.23 -16.77 -17.05
N ALA A 18 40.30 -17.37 -15.86
CA ALA A 18 39.27 -17.23 -14.84
C ALA A 18 39.42 -15.88 -14.11
N THR A 19 38.90 -14.80 -14.70
CA THR A 19 38.57 -13.59 -13.95
C THR A 19 37.30 -13.87 -13.14
N GLN A 20 37.45 -14.17 -11.85
CA GLN A 20 36.37 -14.11 -10.89
C GLN A 20 35.98 -12.63 -10.70
N LEU A 21 34.96 -12.19 -11.44
CA LEU A 21 34.18 -11.03 -11.03
C LEU A 21 33.38 -11.46 -9.80
N ALA A 22 33.83 -11.05 -8.63
CA ALA A 22 32.95 -10.97 -7.47
C ALA A 22 31.84 -9.98 -7.84
N ALA A 23 30.66 -10.51 -8.15
CA ALA A 23 29.45 -9.72 -8.17
C ALA A 23 29.32 -9.12 -6.77
N ALA A 24 29.54 -7.81 -6.66
CA ALA A 24 29.10 -7.07 -5.51
C ALA A 24 27.58 -7.24 -5.48
N THR A 25 27.10 -8.17 -4.65
CA THR A 25 25.70 -8.18 -4.23
C THR A 25 25.48 -6.85 -3.55
N SER A 26 24.88 -5.90 -4.28
CA SER A 26 24.25 -4.76 -3.65
C SER A 26 23.22 -5.35 -2.68
N VAL A 27 23.51 -5.25 -1.39
CA VAL A 27 22.53 -5.58 -0.35
C VAL A 27 21.36 -4.63 -0.60
N ALA A 28 20.24 -5.20 -1.02
CA ALA A 28 19.06 -4.47 -1.43
C ALA A 28 18.61 -3.48 -0.35
N ALA A 29 18.28 -2.27 -0.77
CA ALA A 29 17.62 -1.26 0.05
C ALA A 29 16.37 -1.89 0.72
N SER A 30 16.30 -1.80 2.05
CA SER A 30 15.24 -2.23 2.97
C SER A 30 14.15 -3.16 2.39
N GLN A 31 14.32 -4.47 2.58
CA GLN A 31 13.38 -5.52 2.16
C GLN A 31 12.02 -5.51 2.88
N ILE A 32 11.74 -4.51 3.72
CA ILE A 32 10.52 -4.46 4.53
C ILE A 32 9.36 -4.00 3.66
N THR A 33 8.37 -4.86 3.51
CA THR A 33 7.14 -4.58 2.76
C THR A 33 6.05 -3.99 3.64
N ALA A 34 6.04 -4.32 4.93
CA ALA A 34 5.10 -3.74 5.90
C ALA A 34 5.56 -3.92 7.35
N VAL A 35 4.91 -3.18 8.25
CA VAL A 35 4.93 -3.38 9.70
C VAL A 35 3.52 -3.68 10.18
N ILE A 36 3.36 -4.68 11.03
CA ILE A 36 2.06 -5.17 11.51
C ILE A 36 2.06 -5.15 13.03
N ARG A 37 1.00 -4.62 13.64
CA ARG A 37 0.77 -4.77 15.07
C ARG A 37 -0.16 -5.95 15.34
N LYS A 38 0.28 -6.90 16.16
CA LYS A 38 -0.50 -8.05 16.59
C LYS A 38 -0.42 -8.19 18.11
N GLY A 39 -1.48 -7.77 18.79
CA GLY A 39 -1.52 -7.54 20.22
C GLY A 39 -0.45 -6.52 20.65
N ASP A 40 0.41 -6.96 21.57
CA ASP A 40 1.55 -6.19 22.06
C ASP A 40 2.82 -6.39 21.22
N GLN A 41 2.78 -7.25 20.20
CA GLN A 41 3.93 -7.53 19.35
C GLN A 41 3.90 -6.69 18.07
N MET A 42 5.06 -6.14 17.74
CA MET A 42 5.34 -5.55 16.44
C MET A 42 6.02 -6.59 15.56
N LEU A 43 5.54 -6.73 14.33
CA LEU A 43 6.09 -7.64 13.33
C LEU A 43 6.52 -6.83 12.10
N VAL A 44 7.64 -7.19 11.50
CA VAL A 44 8.02 -6.71 10.16
C VAL A 44 7.75 -7.80 9.15
N GLU A 45 7.27 -7.41 7.97
CA GLU A 45 7.11 -8.30 6.84
C GLU A 45 8.22 -8.06 5.82
N ARG A 46 8.87 -9.13 5.38
CA ARG A 46 9.85 -9.12 4.29
C ARG A 46 9.46 -10.20 3.29
N GLN A 47 9.18 -9.80 2.04
CA GLN A 47 8.85 -10.73 0.96
C GLN A 47 7.72 -11.73 1.33
N GLY A 48 6.74 -11.29 2.11
CA GLY A 48 5.60 -12.10 2.57
C GLY A 48 5.87 -12.99 3.79
N GLN A 49 7.06 -12.95 4.39
CA GLN A 49 7.36 -13.59 5.66
C GLN A 49 7.34 -12.57 6.79
N THR A 50 6.74 -12.92 7.93
CA THR A 50 6.68 -12.06 9.11
C THR A 50 7.66 -12.52 10.18
N GLU A 51 8.39 -11.57 10.75
CA GLU A 51 9.31 -11.79 11.86
C GLU A 51 9.10 -10.72 12.95
N PRO A 52 9.43 -11.00 14.22
CA PRO A 52 9.36 -10.01 15.28
C PRO A 52 10.22 -8.77 14.99
N MET A 53 9.66 -7.59 15.22
CA MET A 53 10.37 -6.32 15.10
C MET A 53 11.16 -6.05 16.40
N THR A 54 12.47 -6.22 16.35
CA THR A 54 13.36 -6.03 17.52
C THR A 54 13.98 -4.64 17.62
N GLU A 55 13.94 -3.88 16.52
CA GLU A 55 14.51 -2.53 16.41
C GLU A 55 13.54 -1.60 15.69
N ASP A 56 13.73 -0.30 15.85
CA ASP A 56 12.96 0.71 15.14
C ASP A 56 13.24 0.63 13.63
N VAL A 57 12.18 0.76 12.84
CA VAL A 57 12.24 0.60 11.38
C VAL A 57 11.93 1.91 10.69
N ILE A 58 12.68 2.20 9.63
CA ILE A 58 12.41 3.33 8.74
C ILE A 58 11.87 2.77 7.41
N LEU A 59 10.60 3.06 7.12
CA LEU A 59 9.97 2.79 5.83
C LEU A 59 10.18 3.99 4.87
N PRO A 60 9.99 3.80 3.55
CA PRO A 60 9.98 4.90 2.59
C PRO A 60 9.07 6.06 3.01
N GLY A 61 9.40 7.27 2.57
CA GLY A 61 8.63 8.47 2.95
C GLY A 61 8.94 9.02 4.35
N GLN A 62 10.09 8.66 4.94
CA GLN A 62 10.52 9.10 6.28
C GLN A 62 9.54 8.65 7.39
N ILE A 63 8.95 7.47 7.23
CA ILE A 63 8.07 6.88 8.23
C ILE A 63 8.94 6.09 9.19
N THR A 64 9.01 6.51 10.45
CA THR A 64 9.72 5.78 11.51
C THR A 64 8.69 5.03 12.34
N VAL A 65 8.85 3.72 12.47
CA VAL A 65 7.99 2.86 13.30
C VAL A 65 8.83 2.32 14.45
N SER A 66 8.39 2.59 15.67
CA SER A 66 9.08 2.20 16.89
C SER A 66 8.56 0.88 17.45
N THR A 67 9.43 0.15 18.13
CA THR A 67 9.13 -1.14 18.80
C THR A 67 7.99 -1.06 19.82
N ASN A 68 7.72 0.12 20.37
CA ASN A 68 6.59 0.38 21.26
C ASN A 68 5.22 0.49 20.54
N GLY A 69 5.18 0.24 19.23
CA GLY A 69 3.96 0.28 18.42
C GLY A 69 3.45 1.69 18.13
N THR A 70 4.34 2.67 18.09
CA THR A 70 4.06 4.01 17.57
C THR A 70 4.81 4.26 16.27
N PHE A 71 4.33 5.19 15.47
CA PHE A 71 5.01 5.64 14.26
C PHE A 71 4.93 7.15 14.09
N SER A 72 5.89 7.73 13.39
CA SER A 72 5.93 9.14 13.01
C SER A 72 6.27 9.27 11.53
N VAL A 73 5.95 10.41 10.93
CA VAL A 73 6.21 10.70 9.51
C VAL A 73 7.00 12.00 9.44
N ALA A 74 8.19 11.96 8.84
CA ALA A 74 9.10 13.09 8.71
C ALA A 74 9.38 13.81 10.05
N GLY A 75 9.49 13.06 11.16
CA GLY A 75 9.69 13.62 12.50
C GLY A 75 8.46 14.32 13.10
N GLY A 76 7.29 14.18 12.48
CA GLY A 76 6.02 14.69 12.98
C GLY A 76 5.53 13.98 14.25
N LYS A 77 4.27 14.26 14.63
CA LYS A 77 3.71 13.75 15.89
C LYS A 77 3.66 12.21 15.91
N PRO A 78 4.14 11.54 16.97
CA PRO A 78 3.98 10.10 17.14
C PRO A 78 2.51 9.69 17.20
N ARG A 79 2.15 8.63 16.47
CA ARG A 79 0.81 8.06 16.37
C ARG A 79 0.85 6.57 16.73
N PRO A 80 -0.11 6.06 17.52
CA PRO A 80 -0.14 4.65 17.84
C PRO A 80 -0.65 3.82 16.65
N LEU A 81 -0.03 2.67 16.42
CA LEU A 81 -0.66 1.56 15.69
C LEU A 81 -1.57 0.82 16.67
N ARG A 82 -2.78 0.47 16.22
CA ARG A 82 -3.76 -0.34 16.95
C ARG A 82 -3.54 -1.82 16.63
N ASP A 83 -4.09 -2.68 17.47
CA ASP A 83 -4.06 -4.11 17.18
C ASP A 83 -4.73 -4.41 15.83
N GLY A 84 -4.06 -5.22 15.01
CA GLY A 84 -4.45 -5.55 13.64
C GLY A 84 -4.16 -4.47 12.59
N ASP A 85 -3.58 -3.33 12.97
CA ASP A 85 -3.10 -2.36 12.00
C ASP A 85 -1.88 -2.89 11.23
N ARG A 86 -1.87 -2.62 9.93
CA ARG A 86 -0.78 -2.90 9.01
C ARG A 86 -0.37 -1.62 8.30
N LEU A 87 0.88 -1.20 8.46
CA LEU A 87 1.48 -0.07 7.76
C LEU A 87 2.42 -0.57 6.67
N ASP A 88 2.02 -0.43 5.42
CA ASP A 88 2.82 -0.85 4.27
C ASP A 88 3.92 0.16 3.93
N ALA A 89 4.94 -0.29 3.22
CA ALA A 89 6.09 0.51 2.82
C ALA A 89 5.73 1.67 1.86
N ASP A 90 4.57 1.62 1.21
CA ASP A 90 4.01 2.72 0.42
C ASP A 90 3.38 3.83 1.29
N GLY A 91 3.36 3.65 2.62
CA GLY A 91 2.77 4.56 3.58
C GLY A 91 1.25 4.47 3.68
N MET A 92 0.65 3.39 3.21
CA MET A 92 -0.77 3.09 3.45
C MET A 92 -0.93 2.33 4.75
N LEU A 93 -1.76 2.86 5.65
CA LEU A 93 -2.20 2.19 6.87
C LEU A 93 -3.53 1.50 6.59
N THR A 94 -3.53 0.17 6.68
CA THR A 94 -4.73 -0.65 6.69
C THR A 94 -5.06 -1.01 8.13
N SER A 95 -6.20 -0.53 8.62
CA SER A 95 -6.67 -0.89 9.95
C SER A 95 -7.26 -2.30 10.00
N ALA A 96 -7.41 -2.85 11.20
CA ALA A 96 -8.13 -4.11 11.43
C ALA A 96 -9.57 -4.08 10.88
N ASP A 97 -10.12 -2.87 10.68
CA ASP A 97 -11.41 -2.67 10.07
C ASP A 97 -11.38 -2.66 8.51
N GLY A 98 -10.22 -2.91 7.92
CA GLY A 98 -10.03 -2.91 6.48
C GLY A 98 -10.03 -1.53 5.83
N ARG A 99 -10.27 -0.44 6.59
CA ARG A 99 -10.05 0.91 6.09
C ARG A 99 -8.59 1.07 5.75
N THR A 100 -8.33 1.64 4.60
CA THR A 100 -6.96 1.87 4.13
C THR A 100 -6.79 3.32 3.72
N GLY A 101 -5.81 4.01 4.31
CA GLY A 101 -5.54 5.41 4.02
C GLY A 101 -4.07 5.75 4.21
N PRO A 102 -3.58 6.81 3.55
CA PRO A 102 -2.19 7.21 3.66
C PRO A 102 -1.91 7.77 5.05
N VAL A 103 -0.70 7.54 5.56
CA VAL A 103 -0.24 8.15 6.82
C VAL A 103 0.28 9.57 6.65
N PHE A 104 0.50 10.00 5.41
CA PHE A 104 0.97 11.35 5.09
C PHE A 104 -0.16 12.38 5.16
N ASP A 105 0.23 13.64 5.28
CA ASP A 105 -0.70 14.76 5.18
C ASP A 105 -1.33 14.82 3.78
N HIS A 106 -2.65 14.93 3.76
CA HIS A 106 -3.41 14.93 2.52
C HIS A 106 -4.76 15.65 2.68
N LEU A 107 -5.39 15.93 1.56
CA LEU A 107 -6.78 16.33 1.45
C LEU A 107 -7.59 15.15 0.92
N THR A 108 -8.81 15.00 1.42
CA THR A 108 -9.79 14.07 0.86
C THR A 108 -11.16 14.73 0.81
N LYS A 109 -12.00 14.33 -0.15
CA LYS A 109 -13.41 14.76 -0.19
C LYS A 109 -14.30 13.66 0.35
N GLN A 110 -15.17 14.01 1.29
CA GLN A 110 -16.20 13.14 1.83
C GLN A 110 -17.56 13.83 1.73
N GLY A 111 -18.42 13.33 0.85
CA GLY A 111 -19.70 13.96 0.53
C GLY A 111 -19.48 15.36 -0.04
N THR A 112 -19.99 16.39 0.62
CA THR A 112 -19.86 17.79 0.18
C THR A 112 -18.65 18.51 0.78
N GLN A 113 -17.91 17.87 1.68
CA GLN A 113 -16.85 18.50 2.45
C GLN A 113 -15.47 18.00 2.01
N VAL A 114 -14.51 18.92 1.94
CA VAL A 114 -13.10 18.58 1.90
C VAL A 114 -12.57 18.51 3.33
N LEU A 115 -11.83 17.46 3.64
CA LEU A 115 -11.11 17.28 4.89
C LEU A 115 -9.61 17.47 4.66
N LEU A 116 -8.97 18.27 5.50
CA LEU A 116 -7.53 18.31 5.64
C LEU A 116 -7.13 17.32 6.73
N VAL A 117 -6.26 16.38 6.36
CA VAL A 117 -5.65 15.43 7.29
C VAL A 117 -4.21 15.87 7.53
N ARG A 118 -3.89 16.21 8.78
CA ARG A 118 -2.55 16.55 9.23
C ARG A 118 -2.18 15.74 10.45
N ASP A 119 -1.02 15.08 10.44
CA ASP A 119 -0.56 14.24 11.56
C ASP A 119 -1.64 13.22 12.00
N GLY A 120 -2.38 12.66 11.04
CA GLY A 120 -3.48 11.72 11.28
C GLY A 120 -4.75 12.32 11.90
N GLN A 121 -4.83 13.65 12.04
CA GLN A 121 -6.01 14.35 12.49
C GLN A 121 -6.74 14.98 11.30
N SER A 122 -8.02 14.66 11.16
CA SER A 122 -8.87 15.18 10.08
C SER A 122 -9.69 16.37 10.59
N ALA A 123 -9.71 17.45 9.83
CA ALA A 123 -10.57 18.60 10.07
C ALA A 123 -11.21 19.09 8.76
N PRO A 124 -12.46 19.58 8.78
CA PRO A 124 -13.06 20.22 7.61
C PRO A 124 -12.21 21.40 7.13
N LEU A 125 -12.01 21.48 5.82
CA LEU A 125 -11.37 22.61 5.19
C LEU A 125 -12.35 23.78 5.17
N SER A 126 -12.19 24.74 6.09
CA SER A 126 -13.09 25.89 6.23
C SER A 126 -12.71 27.08 5.32
N GLN A 127 -11.46 27.12 4.85
CA GLN A 127 -10.94 28.18 4.01
C GLN A 127 -10.14 27.61 2.83
N PRO A 128 -10.00 28.36 1.72
CA PRO A 128 -9.16 27.95 0.61
C PRO A 128 -7.71 27.65 1.06
N LEU A 129 -7.16 26.51 0.63
CA LEU A 129 -5.78 26.13 0.87
C LEU A 129 -4.98 26.19 -0.44
N VAL A 130 -3.83 26.84 -0.43
CA VAL A 130 -2.88 26.81 -1.55
C VAL A 130 -1.83 25.75 -1.26
N LEU A 131 -1.71 24.77 -2.16
CA LEU A 131 -0.73 23.69 -2.09
C LEU A 131 0.65 24.15 -2.55
N SER A 132 1.69 23.36 -2.29
CA SER A 132 3.06 23.76 -2.63
C SER A 132 3.29 23.90 -4.14
N ASN A 133 2.49 23.23 -4.97
CA ASN A 133 2.53 23.36 -6.43
C ASN A 133 1.62 24.50 -6.97
N GLY A 134 1.07 25.34 -6.10
CA GLY A 134 0.22 26.48 -6.46
C GLY A 134 -1.23 26.14 -6.75
N ILE A 135 -1.66 24.86 -6.67
CA ILE A 135 -3.09 24.52 -6.75
C ILE A 135 -3.81 25.13 -5.56
N ARG A 136 -4.90 25.86 -5.81
CA ARG A 136 -5.80 26.37 -4.78
C ARG A 136 -7.01 25.47 -4.64
N VAL A 137 -7.17 24.87 -3.47
CA VAL A 137 -8.27 23.97 -3.10
C VAL A 137 -9.32 24.75 -2.32
N LEU A 138 -10.56 24.73 -2.78
CA LEU A 138 -11.70 25.33 -2.09
C LEU A 138 -12.41 24.31 -1.19
N PRO A 139 -13.09 24.77 -0.11
CA PRO A 139 -13.88 23.90 0.78
C PRO A 139 -14.90 22.97 0.10
N ASP A 140 -15.39 23.35 -1.08
CA ASP A 140 -16.37 22.60 -1.85
C ASP A 140 -15.75 21.50 -2.76
N GLY A 141 -14.43 21.35 -2.72
CA GLY A 141 -13.67 20.40 -3.55
C GLY A 141 -13.27 20.95 -4.91
N THR A 142 -13.47 22.23 -5.20
CA THR A 142 -12.98 22.85 -6.44
C THR A 142 -11.47 23.07 -6.36
N LEU A 143 -10.75 22.64 -7.41
CA LEU A 143 -9.31 22.78 -7.59
C LEU A 143 -9.04 23.81 -8.67
N GLN A 144 -8.42 24.93 -8.31
CA GLN A 144 -7.96 25.95 -9.24
C GLN A 144 -6.47 25.73 -9.50
N LEU A 145 -6.13 25.31 -10.72
CA LEU A 145 -4.74 25.06 -11.12
C LEU A 145 -4.01 26.39 -11.38
N PRO A 146 -2.67 26.41 -11.29
CA PRO A 146 -1.87 27.60 -11.64
C PRO A 146 -2.11 28.13 -13.06
N SER A 147 -2.53 27.25 -13.98
CA SER A 147 -2.89 27.60 -15.36
C SER A 147 -4.25 28.31 -15.49
N GLY A 148 -4.99 28.50 -14.39
CA GLY A 148 -6.36 29.01 -14.39
C GLY A 148 -7.42 27.95 -14.70
N ARG A 149 -7.03 26.73 -15.09
CA ARG A 149 -7.95 25.61 -15.31
C ARG A 149 -8.61 25.19 -14.00
N ILE A 150 -9.87 24.80 -14.08
CA ILE A 150 -10.64 24.29 -12.93
C ILE A 150 -10.81 22.77 -13.05
N ARG A 151 -10.62 22.08 -11.92
CA ARG A 151 -10.95 20.66 -11.73
C ARG A 151 -11.76 20.49 -10.45
N ARG A 152 -12.37 19.32 -10.26
CA ARG A 152 -13.05 18.93 -9.02
C ARG A 152 -12.33 17.74 -8.40
N LEU A 153 -12.13 17.79 -7.09
CA LEU A 153 -11.76 16.63 -6.29
C LEU A 153 -12.98 15.70 -6.25
N LEU A 154 -12.78 14.43 -6.61
CA LEU A 154 -13.84 13.42 -6.55
C LEU A 154 -14.02 12.92 -5.12
N ASP A 155 -15.20 12.37 -4.82
CA ASP A 155 -15.45 11.76 -3.51
C ASP A 155 -14.47 10.61 -3.28
N GLY A 156 -13.88 10.55 -2.08
CA GLY A 156 -12.85 9.57 -1.72
C GLY A 156 -11.46 9.80 -2.35
N GLN A 157 -11.31 10.74 -3.30
CA GLN A 157 -10.02 11.05 -3.90
C GLN A 157 -9.06 11.66 -2.87
N LEU A 158 -7.82 11.18 -2.90
CA LEU A 158 -6.75 11.61 -2.01
C LEU A 158 -5.78 12.54 -2.78
N LEU A 159 -5.50 13.71 -2.21
CA LEU A 159 -4.61 14.72 -2.79
C LEU A 159 -3.55 15.08 -1.76
N ALA A 160 -2.28 14.78 -2.04
CA ALA A 160 -1.17 15.17 -1.19
C ALA A 160 -1.05 16.70 -1.08
N LEU A 161 -0.43 17.21 -0.02
CA LEU A 161 -0.17 18.66 0.11
C LEU A 161 0.83 19.21 -0.93
N SER A 162 1.55 18.31 -1.62
CA SER A 162 2.34 18.63 -2.82
C SER A 162 1.49 18.88 -4.07
N GLY A 163 0.22 18.49 -4.04
CA GLY A 163 -0.72 18.50 -5.15
C GLY A 163 -0.66 17.25 -6.04
N ALA A 164 0.10 16.22 -5.66
CA ALA A 164 0.06 14.91 -6.29
C ALA A 164 -1.21 14.13 -5.88
N ILE A 165 -1.81 13.39 -6.82
CA ILE A 165 -2.89 12.45 -6.50
C ILE A 165 -2.29 11.20 -5.85
N ILE A 166 -2.86 10.81 -4.71
CA ILE A 166 -2.52 9.55 -4.04
C ILE A 166 -3.53 8.51 -4.51
N ALA A 167 -3.05 7.37 -5.01
CA ALA A 167 -3.94 6.28 -5.41
C ALA A 167 -4.62 5.72 -4.15
N ALA A 168 -5.95 5.70 -4.15
CA ALA A 168 -6.70 5.00 -3.11
C ALA A 168 -6.55 3.49 -3.34
N GLN A 169 -6.29 2.73 -2.28
CA GLN A 169 -6.29 1.28 -2.34
C GLN A 169 -7.72 0.77 -2.09
N ASP A 170 -8.14 -0.16 -2.95
CA ASP A 170 -9.42 -0.85 -2.79
C ASP A 170 -9.23 -2.04 -1.85
N THR A 171 -10.17 -2.24 -0.92
CA THR A 171 -10.13 -3.36 0.03
C THR A 171 -11.48 -4.02 0.18
N VAL A 172 -11.44 -5.31 0.51
CA VAL A 172 -12.63 -6.10 0.87
C VAL A 172 -12.35 -6.80 2.19
N THR A 173 -13.26 -6.67 3.15
CA THR A 173 -13.10 -7.25 4.47
C THR A 173 -14.38 -7.93 4.92
N LEU A 174 -14.30 -9.16 5.41
CA LEU A 174 -15.45 -9.84 6.03
C LEU A 174 -15.40 -9.64 7.54
N ARG A 175 -16.37 -8.91 8.11
CA ARG A 175 -16.44 -8.65 9.55
C ARG A 175 -17.86 -8.77 10.08
N GLN A 176 -18.00 -9.51 11.16
CA GLN A 176 -19.26 -9.88 11.81
C GLN A 176 -20.25 -10.46 10.78
N GLY A 177 -19.76 -11.30 9.87
CA GLY A 177 -20.56 -11.87 8.78
C GLY A 177 -21.06 -10.85 7.73
N THR A 178 -20.56 -9.61 7.77
CA THR A 178 -20.86 -8.53 6.82
C THR A 178 -19.63 -8.24 5.97
N VAL A 179 -19.81 -8.17 4.65
CA VAL A 179 -18.74 -7.78 3.74
C VAL A 179 -18.68 -6.26 3.66
N TRP A 180 -17.55 -5.70 4.05
CA TRP A 180 -17.21 -4.29 3.91
C TRP A 180 -16.27 -4.11 2.73
N VAL A 181 -16.53 -3.12 1.91
CA VAL A 181 -15.70 -2.75 0.78
C VAL A 181 -15.27 -1.31 0.93
N GLN A 182 -13.98 -1.05 0.75
CA GLN A 182 -13.47 0.27 0.40
C GLN A 182 -13.22 0.29 -1.10
N LYS A 183 -13.88 1.20 -1.81
CA LYS A 183 -13.75 1.39 -3.25
C LYS A 183 -13.64 2.87 -3.55
N ASP A 184 -12.59 3.26 -4.25
CA ASP A 184 -12.31 4.67 -4.60
C ASP A 184 -12.22 5.57 -3.36
N GLY A 185 -11.76 5.03 -2.22
CA GLY A 185 -11.67 5.73 -0.94
C GLY A 185 -12.99 5.83 -0.16
N ALA A 186 -14.14 5.49 -0.76
CA ALA A 186 -15.42 5.39 -0.06
C ALA A 186 -15.63 3.99 0.51
N GLN A 187 -16.33 3.88 1.65
CA GLN A 187 -16.59 2.59 2.30
C GLN A 187 -18.08 2.29 2.42
N PHE A 188 -18.47 1.05 2.12
CA PHE A 188 -19.85 0.59 2.20
C PHE A 188 -19.93 -0.93 2.41
N SER A 189 -21.09 -1.41 2.87
CA SER A 189 -21.36 -2.83 3.07
C SER A 189 -22.04 -3.48 1.87
N VAL A 190 -21.67 -4.72 1.55
CA VAL A 190 -22.35 -5.56 0.54
C VAL A 190 -23.27 -6.53 1.26
N ALA A 191 -24.58 -6.35 1.12
CA ALA A 191 -25.59 -7.23 1.74
C ALA A 191 -25.57 -8.64 1.12
N LYS A 192 -25.95 -9.66 1.91
CA LYS A 192 -26.09 -11.04 1.42
C LYS A 192 -26.99 -11.10 0.18
N GLY A 193 -26.59 -11.88 -0.81
CA GLY A 193 -27.29 -11.98 -2.10
C GLY A 193 -27.05 -10.81 -3.05
N ARG A 194 -26.29 -9.78 -2.66
CA ARG A 194 -25.82 -8.72 -3.55
C ARG A 194 -24.40 -9.00 -4.01
N THR A 195 -24.07 -8.40 -5.15
CA THR A 195 -22.74 -8.40 -5.74
C THR A 195 -22.34 -6.98 -6.05
N LEU A 196 -21.06 -6.68 -5.86
CA LEU A 196 -20.40 -5.45 -6.25
C LEU A 196 -19.28 -5.78 -7.23
N MET A 197 -19.09 -4.94 -8.25
CA MET A 197 -17.94 -5.01 -9.14
C MET A 197 -16.94 -3.91 -8.76
N MET A 198 -15.68 -4.30 -8.60
CA MET A 198 -14.55 -3.44 -8.28
C MET A 198 -13.96 -2.81 -9.55
N ASN A 199 -13.03 -1.87 -9.39
CA ASN A 199 -12.41 -1.16 -10.52
C ASN A 199 -11.59 -2.07 -11.44
N ASP A 200 -10.93 -3.06 -10.85
CA ASP A 200 -10.14 -4.06 -11.58
C ASP A 200 -11.01 -5.14 -12.25
N GLY A 201 -12.33 -5.11 -12.09
CA GLY A 201 -13.26 -6.12 -12.57
C GLY A 201 -13.52 -7.26 -11.58
N THR A 202 -12.89 -7.26 -10.40
CA THR A 202 -13.17 -8.21 -9.32
C THR A 202 -14.63 -8.13 -8.89
N LYS A 203 -15.30 -9.27 -8.74
CA LYS A 203 -16.67 -9.36 -8.23
C LYS A 203 -16.65 -9.77 -6.76
N VAL A 204 -17.27 -8.96 -5.92
CA VAL A 204 -17.37 -9.16 -4.48
C VAL A 204 -18.83 -9.46 -4.13
N PHE A 205 -19.07 -10.59 -3.48
CA PHE A 205 -20.40 -11.02 -3.06
C PHE A 205 -20.58 -10.77 -1.57
N GLY A 206 -21.79 -10.40 -1.15
CA GLY A 206 -22.10 -10.13 0.26
C GLY A 206 -22.07 -11.35 1.18
N ASP A 207 -21.76 -12.53 0.66
CA ASP A 207 -21.49 -13.74 1.44
C ASP A 207 -19.99 -13.93 1.73
N GLY A 208 -19.11 -13.02 1.27
CA GLY A 208 -17.66 -13.10 1.41
C GLY A 208 -16.95 -13.81 0.25
N THR A 209 -17.67 -14.26 -0.77
CA THR A 209 -17.06 -14.80 -1.98
C THR A 209 -16.48 -13.65 -2.82
N VAL A 210 -15.26 -13.82 -3.33
CA VAL A 210 -14.62 -12.88 -4.26
C VAL A 210 -14.16 -13.64 -5.50
N ILE A 211 -14.48 -13.13 -6.68
CA ILE A 211 -14.07 -13.67 -7.98
C ILE A 211 -13.22 -12.62 -8.68
N ARG A 212 -11.94 -12.93 -8.89
CA ARG A 212 -10.99 -12.06 -9.60
C ARG A 212 -11.26 -12.03 -11.11
N PRO A 213 -10.67 -11.08 -11.85
CA PRO A 213 -10.89 -10.95 -13.30
C PRO A 213 -10.43 -12.17 -14.10
N ASP A 214 -9.42 -12.88 -13.60
CA ASP A 214 -8.92 -14.14 -14.14
C ASP A 214 -9.83 -15.34 -13.85
N GLY A 215 -10.94 -15.14 -13.15
CA GLY A 215 -11.89 -16.18 -12.73
C GLY A 215 -11.51 -16.89 -11.44
N GLN A 216 -10.36 -16.57 -10.82
CA GLN A 216 -9.96 -17.16 -9.55
C GLN A 216 -10.98 -16.80 -8.46
N LYS A 217 -11.52 -17.84 -7.82
CA LYS A 217 -12.50 -17.70 -6.73
C LYS A 217 -11.81 -17.91 -5.39
N LEU A 218 -12.05 -16.99 -4.46
CA LEU A 218 -11.63 -17.09 -3.08
C LEU A 218 -12.81 -16.83 -2.14
N LYS A 219 -12.76 -17.40 -0.95
CA LYS A 219 -13.74 -17.16 0.12
C LYS A 219 -13.03 -16.43 1.25
N LEU A 220 -13.51 -15.25 1.60
CA LEU A 220 -13.00 -14.50 2.74
C LEU A 220 -13.33 -15.23 4.03
N ILE A 221 -12.37 -15.26 4.94
CA ILE A 221 -12.58 -15.64 6.34
C ILE A 221 -12.82 -14.40 7.19
N GLU A 222 -13.48 -14.60 8.33
CA GLU A 222 -13.79 -13.54 9.28
C GLU A 222 -12.50 -12.80 9.72
N GLY A 223 -12.51 -11.47 9.65
CA GLY A 223 -11.36 -10.61 9.93
C GLY A 223 -10.36 -10.46 8.77
N GLN A 224 -10.51 -11.21 7.67
CA GLN A 224 -9.58 -11.12 6.55
C GLN A 224 -9.79 -9.83 5.75
N VAL A 225 -8.72 -9.07 5.57
CA VAL A 225 -8.64 -7.94 4.63
C VAL A 225 -7.98 -8.42 3.35
N LEU A 226 -8.69 -8.31 2.23
CA LEU A 226 -8.16 -8.51 0.88
C LEU A 226 -7.90 -7.14 0.25
N LYS A 227 -6.63 -6.88 -0.09
CA LYS A 227 -6.23 -5.72 -0.89
C LYS A 227 -6.43 -6.03 -2.37
N LEU A 228 -7.00 -5.07 -3.10
CA LEU A 228 -7.19 -5.13 -4.54
C LEU A 228 -6.46 -3.96 -5.20
N PRO A 229 -6.06 -4.10 -6.48
CA PRO A 229 -5.59 -2.96 -7.27
C PRO A 229 -6.67 -1.87 -7.27
N GLY A 230 -6.33 -0.68 -6.77
CA GLY A 230 -7.19 0.50 -6.86
C GLY A 230 -7.03 1.20 -8.22
N VAL A 231 -7.77 2.29 -8.42
CA VAL A 231 -7.61 3.12 -9.63
C VAL A 231 -6.31 3.92 -9.52
N THR A 232 -5.27 3.51 -10.24
CA THR A 232 -4.21 4.44 -10.63
C THR A 232 -4.74 5.30 -11.76
N ASN A 233 -5.28 6.48 -11.43
CA ASN A 233 -5.53 7.50 -12.45
C ASN A 233 -4.17 8.03 -12.91
N VAL A 234 -3.54 7.35 -13.86
CA VAL A 234 -2.40 7.87 -14.59
C VAL A 234 -2.97 8.77 -15.69
N HIS A 235 -3.04 10.07 -15.41
CA HIS A 235 -3.34 11.11 -16.38
C HIS A 235 -2.30 12.22 -16.26
#